data_AF-A0A9D4TMA0-F1
#
_entry.id   AF-A0A9D4TMA0-F1
#
_cell.length_a   1.000
_cell.length_b   1.000
_cell.length_c   1.000
_cell.angle_alpha   90.00
_cell.angle_beta   90.00
_cell.angle_gamma   90.00
#
_symmetry.space_group_name_H-M   'P 1'
#
loop_
_entity.id
_entity.type
_entity.pdbx_description
1 polymer ?
#
loop_
_entity_poly.entity_id
_entity_poly.type
_entity_poly.pdbx_seq_one_letter_code
_entity_poly.pdbx_strand_id
1 'polypeptide(L)'
;MRGLAQQFLDSAEKRRLLRDALLVAAGAPHVPAGWSPDAAEAPAVLLGVMASDVRLAVRALRDYCQALGLPFKMPESRVPEVAAAPAITGPVYVKFNSVSGLCYASRYEGRDRGVLVQLGQQQLGHFPLGLHDEQMLQPPPPAG
;
A
#
# COMPACT_ATOMS: atom_id res chain seq x y z
N MET A 1 5.84 -18.88 6.17
CA MET A 1 7.11 -18.21 6.51
C MET A 1 6.80 -16.87 7.15
N ARG A 2 7.53 -16.46 8.19
CA ARG A 2 7.41 -15.08 8.71
C ARG A 2 8.14 -14.14 7.74
N GLY A 3 7.53 -13.03 7.34
CA GLY A 3 8.17 -12.06 6.44
C GLY A 3 9.38 -11.39 7.10
N LEU A 4 10.39 -11.01 6.31
CA LEU A 4 11.63 -10.39 6.81
C LEU A 4 11.38 -9.07 7.57
N ALA A 5 10.23 -8.42 7.35
CA ALA A 5 9.83 -7.22 8.06
C ALA A 5 9.51 -7.47 9.54
N GLN A 6 9.15 -8.69 9.94
CA GLN A 6 8.61 -8.99 11.29
C GLN A 6 9.56 -8.59 12.43
N GLN A 7 10.88 -8.71 12.21
CA GLN A 7 11.91 -8.35 13.20
C GLN A 7 12.01 -6.84 13.48
N PHE A 8 11.42 -6.02 12.60
CA PHE A 8 11.39 -4.56 12.73
C PHE A 8 10.05 -4.05 13.29
N LEU A 9 9.16 -4.96 13.74
CA LEU A 9 7.83 -4.61 14.22
C LEU A 9 7.66 -4.72 15.75
N ASP A 10 8.66 -5.25 16.45
CA ASP A 10 8.62 -5.55 17.89
C ASP A 10 8.70 -4.31 18.80
N SER A 11 9.10 -3.14 18.29
CA SER A 11 9.09 -1.88 19.03
C SER A 11 8.52 -0.71 18.22
N ALA A 12 7.97 0.29 18.92
CA ALA A 12 7.46 1.51 18.29
C ALA A 12 8.56 2.28 17.53
N GLU A 13 9.79 2.27 18.07
CA GLU A 13 10.94 2.89 17.43
C GLU A 13 11.31 2.21 16.11
N LYS A 14 11.38 0.88 16.08
CA LYS A 14 11.69 0.16 14.83
C LYS A 14 10.60 0.32 13.78
N ARG A 15 9.33 0.39 14.19
CA ARG A 15 8.22 0.72 13.27
C ARG A 15 8.32 2.14 12.71
N ARG A 16 8.75 3.12 13.52
CA ARG A 16 9.07 4.47 13.04
C ARG A 16 10.20 4.44 12.01
N LEU A 17 11.32 3.79 12.33
CA LEU A 17 12.44 3.67 11.39
C LEU A 17 12.05 2.95 10.09
N LEU A 18 11.18 1.94 10.18
CA LEU A 18 10.66 1.24 9.01
C LEU A 18 9.79 2.15 8.13
N ARG A 19 8.95 3.00 8.72
CA ARG A 19 8.20 4.04 7.99
C ARG A 19 9.16 4.99 7.29
N ASP A 20 10.13 5.53 8.02
CA ASP A 20 11.08 6.51 7.47
C ASP A 20 11.90 5.89 6.33
N ALA A 21 12.37 4.65 6.48
CA ALA A 21 13.08 3.92 5.44
C ALA A 21 12.22 3.68 4.19
N LEU A 22 10.93 3.37 4.36
CA LEU A 22 9.99 3.22 3.24
C LEU A 22 9.81 4.54 2.48
N LEU A 23 9.64 5.65 3.20
CA LEU A 23 9.51 6.98 2.59
C LEU A 23 10.77 7.36 1.80
N VAL A 24 11.95 7.11 2.37
CA VAL A 24 13.23 7.34 1.68
C VAL A 24 13.36 6.47 0.44
N ALA A 25 13.04 5.17 0.54
CA ALA A 25 13.13 4.25 -0.60
C ALA A 25 12.16 4.65 -1.73
N ALA A 26 10.94 5.04 -1.38
CA ALA A 26 9.92 5.47 -2.33
C ALA A 26 10.21 6.85 -2.95
N GLY A 27 10.95 7.72 -2.26
CA GLY A 27 11.29 9.07 -2.75
C GLY A 27 12.38 9.15 -3.82
N ALA A 28 12.84 8.01 -4.37
CA ALA A 28 13.94 7.92 -5.33
C ALA A 28 15.21 8.67 -4.85
N PRO A 29 15.93 8.17 -3.84
CA PRO A 29 17.04 8.88 -3.20
C PRO A 29 18.29 9.00 -4.11
N HIS A 30 18.26 8.39 -5.30
CA HIS A 30 19.33 8.51 -6.27
C HIS A 30 19.00 9.60 -7.29
N VAL A 31 19.75 10.69 -7.23
CA VAL A 31 19.80 11.69 -8.29
C VAL A 31 20.55 11.09 -9.47
N PRO A 32 19.93 10.86 -10.64
CA PRO A 32 20.64 10.36 -11.82
C PRO A 32 21.73 11.38 -12.23
N ALA A 33 22.82 10.87 -12.82
CA ALA A 33 23.85 11.73 -13.40
C ALA A 33 23.22 12.61 -14.49
N GLY A 34 23.16 13.93 -14.26
CA GLY A 34 22.43 14.88 -15.11
C GLY A 34 21.13 15.43 -14.51
N TRP A 35 21.05 15.58 -13.18
CA TRP A 35 19.90 16.12 -12.44
C TRP A 35 19.21 17.28 -13.16
N SER A 36 17.97 17.04 -13.59
CA SER A 36 17.03 18.06 -14.01
C SER A 36 15.80 17.94 -13.12
N PRO A 37 15.52 18.91 -12.24
CA PRO A 37 14.36 18.86 -11.35
C PRO A 37 13.03 18.83 -12.12
N ASP A 38 13.01 19.31 -13.36
CA ASP A 38 11.83 19.35 -14.22
C ASP A 38 11.59 18.03 -14.98
N ALA A 39 12.58 17.12 -15.01
CA ALA A 39 12.51 15.83 -15.70
C ALA A 39 12.34 14.63 -14.76
N ALA A 40 12.26 14.87 -13.45
CA ALA A 40 12.08 13.81 -12.46
C ALA A 40 10.64 13.25 -12.55
N GLU A 41 10.45 12.14 -13.27
CA GLU A 41 9.21 11.38 -13.18
C GLU A 41 9.03 10.88 -11.74
N ALA A 42 7.81 11.04 -11.21
CA ALA A 42 7.48 10.47 -9.91
C ALA A 42 7.72 8.95 -9.96
N PRO A 43 8.44 8.38 -8.98
CA PRO A 43 8.78 6.97 -9.00
C PRO A 43 7.53 6.09 -9.10
N ALA A 44 7.58 5.12 -10.02
CA ALA A 44 6.48 4.17 -10.23
C ALA A 44 6.35 3.26 -9.00
N VAL A 45 5.24 3.42 -8.27
CA VAL A 45 4.90 2.62 -7.09
C VAL A 45 3.73 1.71 -7.43
N LEU A 46 3.88 0.41 -7.17
CA LEU A 46 2.74 -0.51 -7.10
C LEU A 46 2.50 -0.94 -5.66
N LEU A 47 1.23 -0.97 -5.27
CA LEU A 47 0.81 -1.48 -3.96
C LEU A 47 -0.01 -2.76 -4.15
N GLY A 48 0.27 -3.75 -3.31
CA GLY A 48 -0.54 -4.96 -3.14
C GLY A 48 -0.96 -5.08 -1.68
N VAL A 49 -2.25 -4.94 -1.38
CA VAL A 49 -2.76 -4.99 0.00
C VAL A 49 -3.54 -6.30 0.18
N MET A 50 -3.13 -7.11 1.15
CA MET A 50 -3.83 -8.34 1.53
C MET A 50 -4.41 -8.16 2.93
N ALA A 51 -5.73 -8.23 3.03
CA ALA A 51 -6.45 -8.03 4.29
C ALA A 51 -7.56 -9.06 4.47
N SER A 52 -8.01 -9.21 5.72
CA SER A 52 -9.09 -10.12 6.07
C SER A 52 -10.48 -9.61 5.65
N ASP A 53 -10.60 -8.31 5.35
CA ASP A 53 -11.80 -7.69 4.81
C ASP A 53 -11.43 -6.44 3.99
N VAL A 54 -12.37 -6.01 3.14
CA VAL A 54 -12.17 -4.87 2.23
C VAL A 54 -12.02 -3.52 2.94
N ARG A 55 -12.63 -3.33 4.12
CA ARG A 55 -12.53 -2.07 4.87
C ARG A 55 -11.11 -1.87 5.38
N LEU A 56 -10.50 -2.93 5.91
CA LEU A 56 -9.08 -2.92 6.30
C LEU A 56 -8.16 -2.68 5.09
N ALA A 57 -8.45 -3.30 3.95
CA ALA A 57 -7.63 -3.11 2.75
C ALA A 57 -7.69 -1.68 2.22
N VAL A 58 -8.88 -1.11 2.08
CA VAL A 58 -9.08 0.26 1.56
C VAL A 58 -8.49 1.29 2.51
N ARG A 59 -8.61 1.07 3.83
CA ARG A 59 -7.96 1.91 4.83
C ARG A 59 -6.45 1.90 4.69
N ALA A 60 -5.85 0.72 4.66
CA ALA A 60 -4.40 0.59 4.45
C ALA A 60 -3.97 1.24 3.12
N LEU A 61 -4.71 1.01 2.04
CA LEU A 61 -4.43 1.64 0.74
C LEU A 61 -4.39 3.18 0.88
N ARG A 62 -5.41 3.79 1.47
CA ARG A 62 -5.45 5.24 1.71
C ARG A 62 -4.24 5.71 2.51
N ASP A 63 -3.95 5.05 3.63
CA ASP A 63 -2.88 5.48 4.54
C ASP A 63 -1.50 5.41 3.87
N TYR A 64 -1.26 4.37 3.07
CA TYR A 64 -0.04 4.25 2.27
C TYR A 64 0.00 5.27 1.13
N CYS A 65 -1.09 5.48 0.41
CA CYS A 65 -1.16 6.50 -0.64
C CYS A 65 -0.84 7.89 -0.07
N GLN A 66 -1.47 8.27 1.05
CA GLN A 66 -1.23 9.55 1.70
C GLN A 66 0.23 9.69 2.17
N ALA A 67 0.79 8.66 2.82
CA ALA A 67 2.17 8.70 3.28
C ALA A 67 3.18 8.82 2.13
N LEU A 68 2.91 8.17 0.99
CA LEU A 68 3.78 8.15 -0.18
C LEU A 68 3.51 9.32 -1.16
N GLY A 69 2.58 10.23 -0.84
CA GLY A 69 2.20 11.33 -1.73
C GLY A 69 1.52 10.88 -3.03
N LEU A 70 0.88 9.71 -3.02
CA LEU A 70 0.19 9.12 -4.17
C LEU A 70 -1.31 9.46 -4.13
N PRO A 71 -1.97 9.61 -5.30
CA PRO A 71 -3.42 9.80 -5.33
C PRO A 71 -4.13 8.55 -4.80
N PHE A 72 -5.01 8.73 -3.82
CA PHE A 72 -5.92 7.67 -3.40
C PHE A 72 -7.03 7.48 -4.43
N LYS A 73 -7.30 6.23 -4.80
CA LYS A 73 -8.45 5.82 -5.62
C LYS A 73 -9.16 4.66 -4.95
N MET A 74 -10.49 4.75 -4.82
CA MET A 74 -11.30 3.62 -4.37
C MET A 74 -11.16 2.45 -5.36
N PRO A 75 -10.86 1.22 -4.91
CA PRO A 75 -10.72 0.09 -5.81
C PRO A 75 -12.05 -0.27 -6.49
N GLU A 76 -11.96 -0.60 -7.77
CA GLU A 76 -13.04 -1.24 -8.51
C GLU A 76 -13.16 -2.72 -8.11
N SER A 77 -14.36 -3.29 -8.12
CA SER A 77 -14.53 -4.73 -7.87
C SER A 77 -14.11 -5.54 -9.09
N ARG A 78 -13.27 -6.56 -8.88
CA ARG A 78 -13.00 -7.63 -9.85
C ARG A 78 -13.59 -8.98 -9.43
N VAL A 79 -14.53 -8.96 -8.49
CA VAL A 79 -15.25 -10.16 -8.08
C VAL A 79 -16.52 -10.28 -8.94
N PRO A 80 -16.75 -11.41 -9.63
CA PRO A 80 -17.97 -11.62 -10.39
C PRO A 80 -19.21 -11.34 -9.54
N GLU A 81 -20.20 -10.68 -10.13
CA GLU A 81 -21.50 -10.37 -9.51
C GLU A 81 -21.44 -9.41 -8.31
N VAL A 82 -20.28 -8.82 -8.00
CA VAL A 82 -20.13 -7.81 -6.94
C VAL A 82 -19.91 -6.44 -7.57
N ALA A 83 -20.91 -5.57 -7.49
CA ALA A 83 -20.93 -4.29 -8.19
C ALA A 83 -19.88 -3.28 -7.71
N ALA A 84 -19.49 -3.33 -6.43
CA ALA A 84 -18.56 -2.37 -5.84
C ALA A 84 -17.64 -3.05 -4.82
N ALA A 85 -16.39 -2.61 -4.71
CA ALA A 85 -15.42 -3.21 -3.81
C ALA A 85 -15.89 -3.27 -2.33
N PRO A 86 -16.57 -2.25 -1.77
CA PRO A 86 -17.09 -2.32 -0.40
C PRO A 86 -18.08 -3.47 -0.13
N ALA A 87 -18.69 -4.04 -1.17
CA ALA A 87 -19.60 -5.17 -1.08
C ALA A 87 -18.89 -6.54 -1.12
N ILE A 88 -17.57 -6.58 -1.33
CA ILE A 88 -16.80 -7.83 -1.29
C ILE A 88 -16.75 -8.33 0.16
N THR A 89 -17.22 -9.55 0.36
CA THR A 89 -17.17 -10.23 1.66
C THR A 89 -15.94 -11.13 1.77
N GLY A 90 -15.38 -11.22 2.97
CA GLY A 90 -14.21 -12.04 3.27
C GLY A 90 -12.88 -11.40 2.88
N PRO A 91 -11.79 -12.20 2.86
CA PRO A 91 -10.45 -11.67 2.62
C PRO A 91 -10.25 -11.20 1.18
N VAL A 92 -9.48 -10.12 1.02
CA VAL A 92 -9.29 -9.45 -0.26
C VAL A 92 -7.82 -9.16 -0.57
N TYR A 93 -7.55 -9.05 -1.87
CA TYR A 93 -6.33 -8.49 -2.44
C TYR A 93 -6.71 -7.20 -3.16
N VAL A 94 -6.06 -6.09 -2.82
CA VAL A 94 -6.20 -4.81 -3.52
C VAL A 94 -4.90 -4.49 -4.24
N LYS A 95 -4.98 -4.19 -5.54
CA LYS A 95 -3.86 -3.75 -6.35
C LYS A 95 -4.03 -2.29 -6.72
N PHE A 96 -2.98 -1.49 -6.55
CA PHE A 96 -2.90 -0.11 -7.00
C PHE A 96 -1.61 0.11 -7.81
N ASN A 97 -1.71 0.88 -8.89
CA ASN A 97 -0.58 1.29 -9.72
C ASN A 97 -0.57 2.82 -9.84
N SER A 98 0.48 3.48 -9.34
CA SER A 98 0.56 4.94 -9.33
C SER A 98 0.69 5.55 -10.73
N VAL A 99 1.21 4.81 -11.71
CA VAL A 99 1.45 5.29 -13.07
C VAL A 99 0.18 5.18 -13.91
N SER A 100 -0.47 4.01 -13.90
CA SER A 100 -1.67 3.79 -14.73
C SER A 100 -2.98 4.19 -14.06
N GLY A 101 -2.96 4.47 -12.74
CA GLY A 101 -4.18 4.71 -11.96
C GLY A 101 -5.07 3.47 -11.80
N LEU A 102 -4.59 2.29 -12.22
CA LEU A 102 -5.31 1.03 -12.03
C LEU A 102 -5.45 0.75 -10.54
N CYS A 103 -6.69 0.60 -10.06
CA CYS A 103 -7.00 0.28 -8.68
C CYS A 103 -8.16 -0.74 -8.63
N TYR A 104 -7.93 -1.94 -8.10
CA TYR A 104 -8.99 -2.95 -8.00
C TYR A 104 -8.87 -3.84 -6.77
N ALA A 105 -9.98 -4.43 -6.37
CA ALA A 105 -10.10 -5.43 -5.31
C ALA A 105 -10.60 -6.77 -5.87
N SER A 106 -10.00 -7.88 -5.44
CA SER A 106 -10.45 -9.24 -5.73
C SER A 106 -10.50 -10.07 -4.44
N ARG A 107 -11.20 -11.21 -4.47
CA ARG A 107 -11.12 -12.21 -3.38
C ARG A 107 -9.68 -12.70 -3.25
N TYR A 108 -9.28 -13.01 -2.02
CA TYR A 108 -7.95 -13.50 -1.73
C TYR A 108 -7.99 -14.70 -0.79
N GLU A 109 -7.62 -15.86 -1.31
CA GLU A 109 -7.59 -17.11 -0.52
C GLU A 109 -6.23 -17.37 0.13
N GLY A 110 -5.24 -16.50 -0.15
CA GLY A 110 -3.91 -16.63 0.40
C GLY A 110 -3.85 -16.31 1.90
N ARG A 111 -2.76 -16.78 2.52
CA ARG A 111 -2.55 -16.68 3.98
C ARG A 111 -1.90 -15.37 4.40
N ASP A 112 -1.25 -14.68 3.48
CA ASP A 112 -0.50 -13.46 3.80
C ASP A 112 -1.41 -12.28 4.14
N ARG A 113 -0.92 -11.38 5.00
CA ARG A 113 -1.60 -10.13 5.36
C ARG A 113 -0.57 -9.01 5.42
N GLY A 114 -1.00 -7.81 5.03
CA GLY A 114 -0.14 -6.64 4.98
C GLY A 114 -0.07 -6.03 3.59
N VAL A 115 0.89 -5.14 3.41
CA VAL A 115 1.10 -4.36 2.19
C VAL A 115 2.42 -4.73 1.56
N LEU A 116 2.40 -5.07 0.27
CA LEU A 116 3.56 -5.11 -0.60
C LEU A 116 3.70 -3.75 -1.28
N VAL A 117 4.92 -3.21 -1.28
CA VAL A 117 5.29 -2.01 -2.02
C VAL A 117 6.34 -2.40 -3.04
N GLN A 118 6.02 -2.22 -4.32
CA GLN A 118 6.95 -2.45 -5.41
C GLN A 118 7.47 -1.12 -5.95
N LEU A 119 8.80 -1.00 -6.00
CA LEU A 119 9.57 0.15 -6.47
C LEU A 119 10.45 -0.33 -7.63
N GLY A 120 10.01 -0.12 -8.88
CA GLY A 120 10.67 -0.70 -10.05
C GLY A 120 10.74 -2.23 -9.98
N GLN A 121 11.96 -2.77 -9.91
CA GLN A 121 12.22 -4.21 -9.79
C GLN A 121 12.22 -4.73 -8.34
N GLN A 122 12.24 -3.85 -7.35
CA GLN A 122 12.29 -4.24 -5.94
C GLN A 122 10.88 -4.38 -5.38
N GLN A 123 10.62 -5.47 -4.64
CA GLN A 123 9.38 -5.67 -3.90
C GLN A 123 9.68 -5.76 -2.41
N LEU A 124 9.03 -4.91 -1.63
CA LEU A 124 9.22 -4.77 -0.19
C LEU A 124 7.93 -5.16 0.55
N GLY A 125 8.06 -5.83 1.70
CA GLY A 125 6.94 -6.19 2.57
C GLY A 125 6.94 -7.67 2.98
N HIS A 126 5.86 -8.20 3.54
CA HIS A 126 4.59 -7.52 3.85
C HIS A 126 4.73 -6.55 5.02
N PHE A 127 4.43 -5.27 4.78
CA PHE A 127 4.35 -4.26 5.83
C PHE A 127 3.00 -4.33 6.57
N PRO A 128 2.92 -3.89 7.84
CA PRO A 128 1.66 -3.84 8.57
C PRO A 128 0.59 -3.00 7.86
N LEU A 129 -0.66 -3.47 7.88
CA LEU A 129 -1.81 -2.73 7.31
C LEU A 129 -1.96 -1.34 7.95
N GLY A 130 -1.77 -1.25 9.27
CA GLY A 130 -1.84 0.01 10.02
C GLY A 130 -0.49 0.71 10.21
N LEU A 131 0.52 0.44 9.38
CA LEU A 131 1.88 0.99 9.58
C LEU A 131 1.87 2.52 9.74
N HIS A 132 1.04 3.23 8.97
CA HIS A 132 0.94 4.69 8.98
C HIS A 132 -0.18 5.25 9.89
N ASP A 133 -1.00 4.38 10.50
CA ASP A 133 -2.08 4.77 11.42
C ASP A 133 -2.33 3.64 12.44
N GLU A 134 -1.33 3.39 13.29
CA GLU A 134 -1.34 2.28 14.26
C GLU A 134 -2.50 2.38 15.26
N GLN A 135 -2.90 3.60 15.59
CA GLN A 135 -3.92 3.91 16.59
C GLN A 135 -5.34 4.03 16.02
N MET A 136 -5.50 3.90 14.70
CA MET A 136 -6.80 4.06 14.03
C MET A 136 -7.45 5.43 14.24
N LEU A 137 -6.65 6.48 14.19
CA LEU A 137 -7.11 7.85 14.41
C LEU A 137 -7.66 8.50 13.14
N GLN A 138 -7.27 8.02 11.95
CA GLN A 138 -7.76 8.59 10.70
C GLN A 138 -9.24 8.22 10.50
N PRO A 139 -10.08 9.15 10.01
CA PRO A 139 -11.48 8.87 9.71
C PRO A 139 -11.60 7.74 8.67
N PRO A 140 -12.74 7.07 8.50
CA PRO A 140 -12.89 6.06 7.45
C PRO A 140 -12.62 6.66 6.05
N PRO A 141 -12.15 5.86 5.07
CA PRO A 141 -11.99 6.32 3.69
C PRO A 141 -13.32 6.87 3.15
N PRO A 142 -13.29 7.89 2.26
CA PRO A 142 -14.51 8.39 1.64
C PRO A 142 -15.24 7.26 0.92
N ALA A 143 -16.57 7.25 1.00
CA ALA A 143 -17.37 6.35 0.18
C ALA A 143 -17.13 6.71 -1.30
N GLY A 144 -16.69 5.72 -2.08
CA GLY A 144 -16.53 5.85 -3.52
C GLY A 144 -17.81 5.52 -4.26
#